data_AF-A0A915UZ58-F1
#
_entry.id   AF-A0A915UZ58-F1
#
_cell.length_a   1.000
_cell.length_b   1.000
_cell.length_c   1.000
_cell.angle_alpha   90.00
_cell.angle_beta   90.00
_cell.angle_gamma   90.00
#
_symmetry.space_group_name_H-M   'P 1'
#
loop_
_entity.id
_entity.type
_entity.pdbx_description
1 polymer ?
#
loop_
_entity_poly.entity_id
_entity_poly.type
_entity_poly.pdbx_seq_one_letter_code
_entity_poly.pdbx_strand_id
1 'polypeptide(L)'
;MTTRLGEVSYRRSYFYDAAAGHREFPLDRRLQVADDGLSDGVRHQLVKLCARLPFEVACEVLEELAGIRVSPSKAWHETQAAGRRARPALQLRATHQAPVEAQDTVVIGMDGWMAHVRRQG
;
A
#
# COMPACT_ATOMS: atom_id res chain seq x y z
N MET A 1 0.71 -19.49 -5.57
CA MET A 1 0.95 -18.03 -5.53
C MET A 1 0.19 -17.39 -6.67
N THR A 2 -0.51 -16.29 -6.42
CA THR A 2 -1.34 -15.62 -7.42
C THR A 2 -0.57 -14.52 -8.13
N THR A 3 -0.47 -14.65 -9.45
CA THR A 3 0.19 -13.71 -10.34
C THR A 3 -0.80 -13.08 -11.29
N ARG A 4 -0.38 -12.07 -12.06
CA ARG A 4 -1.20 -11.48 -13.13
C ARG A 4 -1.57 -12.47 -14.23
N LEU A 5 -0.85 -13.59 -14.35
CA LEU A 5 -1.09 -14.63 -15.36
C LEU A 5 -1.82 -15.84 -14.78
N GLY A 6 -2.36 -15.71 -13.56
CA GLY A 6 -3.04 -16.78 -12.85
C GLY A 6 -2.22 -17.39 -11.73
N GLU A 7 -2.67 -18.55 -11.26
CA GLU A 7 -2.05 -19.28 -10.15
C GLU A 7 -0.80 -20.04 -10.61
N VAL A 8 0.29 -19.84 -9.87
CA VAL A 8 1.57 -20.51 -10.09
C VAL A 8 1.95 -21.29 -8.83
N SER A 9 2.19 -22.58 -9.02
CA SER A 9 2.70 -23.49 -7.99
C SER A 9 4.16 -23.83 -8.27
N TYR A 10 5.00 -23.65 -7.25
CA TYR A 10 6.44 -23.91 -7.36
C TYR A 10 6.99 -24.42 -6.03
N ARG A 11 8.12 -25.12 -6.09
CA ARG A 11 8.83 -25.61 -4.90
C ARG A 11 9.90 -24.60 -4.52
N ARG A 12 9.98 -24.29 -3.23
CA ARG A 12 10.99 -23.39 -2.67
C ARG A 12 12.01 -24.18 -1.87
N SER A 13 13.29 -23.97 -2.14
CA SER A 13 14.36 -24.46 -1.27
C SER A 13 14.45 -23.56 -0.04
N TYR A 14 14.51 -24.16 1.14
CA TYR A 14 14.73 -23.44 2.39
C TYR A 14 16.03 -23.89 3.05
N PHE A 15 16.65 -22.97 3.77
CA PHE A 15 17.72 -23.26 4.71
C PHE A 15 17.11 -23.58 6.07
N TYR A 16 17.63 -24.62 6.74
CA TYR A 16 17.23 -24.99 8.09
C TYR A 16 18.44 -25.00 9.01
N ASP A 17 18.40 -24.16 10.04
CA ASP A 17 19.35 -24.20 11.14
C ASP A 17 18.77 -25.07 12.27
N ALA A 18 19.35 -26.25 12.47
CA ALA A 18 18.93 -27.18 13.50
C ALA A 18 19.27 -26.71 14.93
N ALA A 19 20.26 -25.83 15.11
CA ALA A 19 20.65 -25.32 16.42
C ALA A 19 19.68 -24.23 16.90
N ALA A 20 19.25 -23.35 15.99
CA ALA A 20 18.30 -22.28 16.30
C ALA A 20 16.82 -22.66 16.06
N GLY A 21 16.55 -23.79 15.39
CA GLY A 21 15.21 -24.15 14.92
C GLY A 21 14.66 -23.20 13.86
N HIS A 22 15.54 -22.42 13.22
CA HIS A 22 15.17 -21.36 12.29
C HIS A 22 15.11 -21.88 10.85
N ARG A 23 14.09 -21.43 10.10
CA ARG A 23 13.97 -21.68 8.67
C ARG A 23 13.99 -20.35 7.93
N GLU A 24 14.80 -20.27 6.90
CA GLU A 24 14.85 -19.11 6.00
C GLU A 24 14.71 -19.58 4.55
N PHE A 25 14.12 -18.73 3.69
CA PHE A 25 14.08 -18.92 2.25
C PHE A 25 14.98 -17.88 1.59
N PRO A 26 16.29 -18.15 1.39
CA PRO A 26 17.24 -17.11 0.99
C PRO A 26 16.93 -16.49 -0.37
N LEU A 27 16.43 -17.30 -1.30
CA LEU A 27 16.04 -16.84 -2.62
C LEU A 27 14.84 -15.90 -2.57
N ASP A 28 13.83 -16.21 -1.74
CA ASP A 28 12.65 -15.36 -1.58
C ASP A 28 13.01 -14.02 -0.96
N ARG A 29 13.90 -14.03 0.03
CA ARG A 29 14.43 -12.81 0.63
C ARG A 29 15.15 -11.94 -0.39
N ARG A 30 15.99 -12.54 -1.24
CA ARG A 30 16.73 -11.83 -2.29
C ARG A 30 15.81 -11.29 -3.38
N LEU A 31 14.79 -12.04 -3.75
CA LEU A 31 13.80 -11.66 -4.76
C LEU A 31 12.64 -10.83 -4.19
N GLN A 32 12.63 -10.56 -2.88
CA GLN A 32 11.56 -9.88 -2.16
C GLN A 32 10.18 -10.51 -2.41
N VAL A 33 10.14 -11.83 -2.58
CA VAL A 33 8.91 -12.59 -2.74
C VAL A 33 8.23 -12.63 -1.38
N ALA A 34 7.03 -12.04 -1.30
CA ALA A 34 6.25 -12.08 -0.09
C ALA A 34 5.64 -13.48 0.13
N ASP A 35 5.57 -13.88 1.39
CA ASP A 35 4.94 -15.14 1.82
C ASP A 35 3.40 -15.08 1.88
N ASP A 36 2.83 -13.94 1.50
CA ASP A 36 1.39 -13.70 1.57
C ASP A 36 0.61 -14.26 0.37
N GLY A 37 1.30 -14.92 -0.57
CA GLY A 37 0.71 -15.58 -1.72
C GLY A 37 0.37 -14.65 -2.89
N LEU A 38 0.59 -13.34 -2.78
CA LEU A 38 0.35 -12.38 -3.86
C LEU A 38 1.67 -11.91 -4.49
N SER A 39 1.73 -11.93 -5.81
CA SER A 39 2.82 -11.25 -6.53
C SER A 39 2.77 -9.73 -6.30
N ASP A 40 3.93 -9.09 -6.39
CA ASP A 40 4.01 -7.64 -6.18
C ASP A 40 3.17 -6.85 -7.20
N GLY A 41 3.09 -7.33 -8.45
CA GLY A 41 2.22 -6.75 -9.47
C GLY A 41 0.73 -6.81 -9.11
N VAL A 42 0.27 -7.95 -8.56
CA VAL A 42 -1.11 -8.10 -8.09
C VAL A 42 -1.36 -7.22 -6.88
N ARG A 43 -0.43 -7.17 -5.92
CA ARG A 43 -0.51 -6.27 -4.76
C ARG A 43 -0.61 -4.81 -5.19
N HIS A 44 0.21 -4.39 -6.15
CA HIS A 44 0.19 -3.03 -6.66
C HIS A 44 -1.17 -2.68 -7.30
N GLN A 45 -1.73 -3.57 -8.11
CA GLN A 45 -3.05 -3.37 -8.72
C GLN A 45 -4.15 -3.30 -7.66
N LEU A 46 -4.15 -4.23 -6.70
CA LEU A 46 -5.10 -4.26 -5.60
C LEU A 46 -5.09 -2.95 -4.79
N VAL A 47 -3.91 -2.52 -4.32
CA VAL A 47 -3.77 -1.28 -3.56
C VAL A 47 -4.22 -0.06 -4.37
N LYS A 48 -3.93 -0.05 -5.68
CA LYS A 48 -4.35 1.04 -6.57
C LYS A 48 -5.87 1.11 -6.74
N LEU A 49 -6.56 -0.04 -6.76
CA LEU A 49 -8.01 -0.14 -6.77
C LEU A 49 -8.60 0.31 -5.43
N CYS A 50 -8.07 -0.21 -4.30
CA CYS A 50 -8.53 0.17 -2.96
C CYS A 50 -8.30 1.66 -2.63
N ALA A 51 -7.37 2.32 -3.31
CA ALA A 51 -7.21 3.78 -3.20
C ALA A 51 -8.35 4.59 -3.84
N ARG A 52 -9.25 3.95 -4.61
CA ARG A 52 -10.33 4.61 -5.38
C ARG A 52 -11.71 4.04 -5.09
N LEU A 53 -11.78 2.79 -4.63
CA LEU A 53 -13.00 2.04 -4.48
C LEU A 53 -13.06 1.43 -3.06
N PRO A 54 -14.26 1.19 -2.51
CA PRO A 54 -14.43 0.34 -1.34
C PRO A 54 -13.75 -1.03 -1.53
N PHE A 55 -13.29 -1.66 -0.43
CA PHE A 55 -12.49 -2.88 -0.52
C PHE A 55 -13.22 -4.02 -1.20
N GLU A 56 -14.51 -4.17 -0.91
CA GLU A 56 -15.40 -5.16 -1.50
C GLU A 56 -15.45 -4.99 -3.02
N VAL A 57 -15.77 -3.77 -3.47
CA VAL A 57 -15.84 -3.42 -4.90
C VAL A 57 -14.49 -3.57 -5.58
N ALA A 58 -13.39 -3.21 -4.92
CA ALA A 58 -12.04 -3.39 -5.46
C ALA A 58 -11.70 -4.88 -5.67
N CYS A 59 -12.15 -5.76 -4.76
CA CYS A 59 -11.95 -7.21 -4.88
C CYS A 59 -12.81 -7.79 -6.01
N GLU A 60 -14.07 -7.36 -6.13
CA GLU A 60 -14.96 -7.75 -7.23
C GLU A 60 -14.35 -7.37 -8.59
N VAL A 61 -13.92 -6.11 -8.75
CA VAL A 61 -13.27 -5.64 -9.99
C VAL A 61 -12.00 -6.43 -10.31
N LEU A 62 -11.22 -6.79 -9.29
CA LEU A 62 -10.00 -7.59 -9.49
C LEU A 62 -10.32 -9.03 -9.90
N GLU A 63 -11.39 -9.61 -9.36
CA GLU A 63 -11.89 -10.92 -9.79
C GLU A 63 -12.42 -10.86 -11.23
N GLU A 64 -13.23 -9.87 -11.58
CA GLU A 64 -13.83 -9.75 -12.92
C GLU A 64 -12.80 -9.54 -14.01
N LEU A 65 -11.81 -8.66 -13.79
CA LEU A 65 -10.86 -8.27 -14.82
C LEU A 65 -9.61 -9.16 -14.89
N ALA A 66 -9.21 -9.76 -13.77
CA ALA A 66 -7.97 -10.55 -13.69
C ALA A 66 -8.20 -12.01 -13.27
N GLY A 67 -9.42 -12.41 -12.90
CA GLY A 67 -9.70 -13.73 -12.36
C GLY A 67 -9.08 -13.97 -10.98
N ILE A 68 -8.70 -12.90 -10.27
CA ILE A 68 -7.94 -12.99 -9.03
C ILE A 68 -8.86 -12.69 -7.85
N ARG A 69 -9.16 -13.73 -7.06
CA ARG A 69 -9.94 -13.61 -5.83
C ARG A 69 -9.06 -13.16 -4.67
N VAL A 70 -9.47 -12.08 -4.03
CA VAL A 70 -8.87 -11.59 -2.79
C VAL A 70 -9.99 -11.25 -1.83
N SER A 71 -9.83 -11.58 -0.54
CA SER A 71 -10.83 -11.18 0.45
C SER A 71 -10.71 -9.70 0.79
N PRO A 72 -11.81 -9.00 1.13
CA PRO A 72 -11.77 -7.60 1.57
C PRO A 72 -10.81 -7.38 2.75
N SER A 73 -10.74 -8.32 3.70
CA SER A 73 -9.80 -8.27 4.83
C SER A 73 -8.33 -8.30 4.36
N LYS A 74 -8.01 -9.13 3.37
CA LYS A 74 -6.67 -9.18 2.78
C LYS A 74 -6.36 -7.85 2.07
N ALA A 75 -7.31 -7.31 1.31
CA ALA A 75 -7.18 -6.02 0.64
C ALA A 75 -6.93 -4.86 1.63
N TRP A 76 -7.63 -4.85 2.76
CA TRP A 76 -7.35 -3.94 3.87
C TRP A 76 -5.91 -4.08 4.37
N HIS A 77 -5.48 -5.30 4.69
CA HIS A 77 -4.12 -5.53 5.19
C HIS A 77 -3.03 -5.07 4.22
N GLU A 78 -3.17 -5.37 2.93
CA GLU A 78 -2.21 -4.97 1.90
C GLU A 78 -2.18 -3.44 1.72
N THR A 79 -3.34 -2.79 1.74
CA THR A 79 -3.46 -1.33 1.65
C THR A 79 -2.80 -0.64 2.83
N GLN A 80 -3.03 -1.14 4.06
CA GLN A 80 -2.39 -0.62 5.26
C GLN A 80 -0.86 -0.84 5.23
N ALA A 81 -0.41 -2.00 4.75
CA ALA A 81 1.02 -2.27 4.58
C ALA A 81 1.66 -1.33 3.55
N ALA A 82 0.97 -1.07 2.43
CA ALA A 82 1.43 -0.11 1.42
C ALA A 82 1.49 1.33 1.97
N GLY A 83 0.48 1.76 2.73
CA GLY A 83 0.47 3.07 3.38
C GLY A 83 1.65 3.25 4.34
N ARG A 84 1.96 2.23 5.17
CA ARG A 84 3.14 2.25 6.05
C ARG A 84 4.45 2.37 5.28
N ARG A 85 4.58 1.66 4.15
CA ARG A 85 5.77 1.75 3.28
C ARG A 85 5.91 3.13 2.61
N ALA A 86 4.79 3.76 2.22
CA ALA A 86 4.80 5.06 1.54
C ALA A 86 4.99 6.26 2.47
N ARG A 87 4.65 6.13 3.76
CA ARG A 87 4.64 7.23 4.74
C ARG A 87 5.95 8.03 4.82
N PRO A 88 7.16 7.42 4.88
CA PRO A 88 8.40 8.19 4.95
C PRO A 88 8.62 9.09 3.73
N ALA A 89 8.32 8.57 2.52
CA ALA A 89 8.47 9.33 1.28
C ALA A 89 7.46 10.49 1.18
N LEU A 90 6.25 10.34 1.74
CA LEU A 90 5.26 11.41 1.83
C LEU A 90 5.66 12.50 2.83
N GLN A 91 6.26 12.10 3.96
CA GLN A 91 6.68 13.03 5.00
C GLN A 91 7.77 13.99 4.52
N LEU A 92 8.75 13.48 3.75
CA LEU A 92 9.77 14.30 3.11
C LEU A 92 9.16 15.35 2.16
N ARG A 93 8.13 14.96 1.38
CA ARG A 93 7.44 15.87 0.46
C ARG A 93 6.70 17.00 1.19
N ALA A 94 6.12 16.71 2.35
CA ALA A 94 5.43 17.71 3.17
C ALA A 94 6.41 18.76 3.76
N THR A 95 7.62 18.34 4.16
CA THR A 95 8.63 19.24 4.74
C THR A 95 9.19 20.25 3.72
N HIS A 96 9.10 19.97 2.42
CA HIS A 96 9.53 20.90 1.37
C HIS A 96 8.50 22.00 1.02
N GLN A 97 7.31 22.02 1.65
CA GLN A 97 6.37 23.14 1.50
C GLN A 97 6.76 24.27 2.47
N ALA A 98 7.19 25.41 1.92
CA ALA A 98 7.66 26.58 2.67
C ALA A 98 6.57 27.19 3.59
N PRO A 99 6.95 27.90 4.68
CA PRO A 99 5.98 28.59 5.53
C PRO A 99 5.38 29.78 4.75
N VAL A 100 4.05 29.90 4.77
CA VAL A 100 3.33 31.02 4.15
C VAL A 100 3.31 32.18 5.14
N GLU A 101 4.05 33.25 4.88
CA GLU A 101 3.98 34.50 5.64
C GLU A 101 2.64 35.22 5.38
N ALA A 102 2.05 35.72 6.48
CA ALA A 102 0.69 36.24 6.52
C ALA A 102 0.64 37.76 6.36
N GLN A 103 -0.18 38.21 5.42
CA GLN A 103 -0.90 39.49 5.44
C GLN A 103 -2.07 39.34 4.44
N ASP A 104 -3.31 39.32 4.95
CA ASP A 104 -4.58 38.98 4.28
C ASP A 104 -4.78 37.51 3.87
N THR A 105 -4.59 36.59 4.82
CA THR A 105 -4.66 35.14 4.56
C THR A 105 -6.10 34.60 4.54
N VAL A 106 -6.54 34.12 3.37
CA VAL A 106 -7.53 33.03 3.31
C VAL A 106 -6.82 31.77 3.76
N VAL A 107 -7.23 31.20 4.89
CA VAL A 107 -6.69 29.91 5.34
C VAL A 107 -7.48 28.83 4.62
N ILE A 108 -6.76 27.99 3.88
CA ILE A 108 -7.33 26.81 3.21
C ILE A 108 -6.81 25.59 3.95
N GLY A 109 -7.73 24.83 4.55
CA GLY A 109 -7.44 23.55 5.17
C GLY A 109 -7.03 22.50 4.14
N MET A 110 -6.28 21.49 4.56
CA MET A 110 -5.82 20.39 3.69
C MET A 110 -6.97 19.53 3.11
N ASP A 111 -8.19 19.74 3.60
CA ASP A 111 -9.46 19.14 3.19
C ASP A 111 -10.35 20.09 2.36
N GLY A 112 -9.82 21.25 1.96
CA GLY A 112 -10.48 22.17 1.05
C GLY A 112 -11.46 23.15 1.69
N TRP A 113 -11.53 23.21 3.03
CA TRP A 113 -12.28 24.25 3.71
C TRP A 113 -11.56 25.59 3.65
N MET A 114 -12.26 26.68 3.36
CA MET A 114 -11.70 28.04 3.28
C MET A 114 -12.30 28.95 4.35
N ALA A 115 -11.45 29.70 5.05
CA ALA A 115 -11.86 30.70 6.02
C ALA A 115 -11.18 32.05 5.75
N HIS A 116 -11.98 33.12 5.74
CA HIS A 116 -11.48 34.48 5.71
C HIS A 116 -11.15 34.94 7.13
N VAL A 117 -9.86 35.14 7.43
CA VAL A 117 -9.43 35.65 8.73
C VAL A 117 -9.22 37.16 8.61
N ARG A 118 -10.15 37.97 9.14
CA ARG A 118 -9.93 39.41 9.37
C ARG A 118 -9.65 39.63 10.86
N ARG A 119 -8.56 40.33 11.18
CA ARG A 119 -8.25 40.74 12.55
C ARG A 119 -9.12 41.96 12.89
N GLN A 120 -10.10 41.80 13.79
CA GLN A 120 -10.60 42.95 14.54
C GLN A 120 -9.56 43.28 15.61
N GLY A 121 -9.18 44.56 15.68
CA GLY A 121 -8.07 45.09 16.48
C GLY A 121 -8.28 44.98 17.98
#